data_AF-A0A9X0CSH9-F1
#
_entry.id   AF-A0A9X0CSH9-F1
#
_cell.length_a   1.000
_cell.length_b   1.000
_cell.length_c   1.000
_cell.angle_alpha   90.00
_cell.angle_beta   90.00
_cell.angle_gamma   90.00
#
_symmetry.space_group_name_H-M   'P 1'
#
loop_
_entity.id
_entity.type
_entity.pdbx_description
1 polymer ?
#
loop_
_entity_poly.entity_id
_entity_poly.type
_entity_poly.pdbx_seq_one_letter_code
_entity_poly.pdbx_strand_id
1 'polypeptide(L)'
;MINKPEGTTLTTSAADNTVTQGDTVTFTCHVTAAKPQVSQYRFYLNGSLVNTTNDSKYTINDVQRSQHYGKYKCIPRNDVGDGPEATAVTLTVNVPAQFTAIPQNVTVNETHPIAVSCEASGFPAPSITWTKYGQGNSELKELNIHSSNRSDTGYMCVLQAWNWTSTECDNKPEGTTLTTSAADTTVTQGDTVTLTCHVTAAKPQVSQYRFYLNGSLVNTTNDSKYTINNVQRSQHHGKYKCIPHNDVGDGPEATVTLNVNVPVQFTAIPQNVTVNETNPIAVSCDASGFPAPSITWTKHGQVNPVLNELNIQSSNRSDTGIYVCTASNGIGQAQKVTVYVTVQCKSTSINA
;
A
#
# COMPACT_ATOMS: atom_id res chain seq x y z
N MET A 1 61.58 32.57 -34.30
CA MET A 1 61.61 31.19 -34.83
C MET A 1 60.18 30.67 -34.87
N ILE A 2 59.78 30.10 -35.99
CA ILE A 2 58.51 29.36 -36.14
C ILE A 2 58.82 27.88 -35.88
N ASN A 3 57.93 27.19 -35.17
CA ASN A 3 58.08 25.79 -34.79
C ASN A 3 56.73 25.07 -34.87
N LYS A 4 56.79 23.74 -35.00
CA LYS A 4 55.61 22.87 -34.86
C LYS A 4 55.12 22.90 -33.40
N PRO A 5 53.88 22.51 -33.11
CA PRO A 5 53.40 22.37 -31.74
C PRO A 5 54.26 21.40 -30.92
N GLU A 6 54.44 21.66 -29.63
CA GLU A 6 55.26 20.89 -28.69
C GLU A 6 54.47 20.47 -27.43
N GLY A 7 54.92 19.40 -26.76
CA GLY A 7 54.40 18.93 -25.47
C GLY A 7 52.91 18.57 -25.49
N THR A 8 52.48 17.78 -26.46
CA THR A 8 51.07 17.41 -26.61
C THR A 8 50.62 16.36 -25.58
N THR A 9 49.53 16.63 -24.87
CA THR A 9 48.88 15.67 -23.97
C THR A 9 47.37 15.63 -24.20
N LEU A 10 46.73 14.55 -23.78
CA LEU A 10 45.28 14.37 -23.90
C LEU A 10 44.70 14.04 -22.53
N THR A 11 43.62 14.72 -22.15
CA THR A 11 42.85 14.42 -20.95
C THR A 11 41.37 14.25 -21.29
N THR A 12 40.61 13.64 -20.38
CA THR A 12 39.16 13.49 -20.52
C THR A 12 38.45 14.17 -19.36
N SER A 13 37.18 14.54 -19.56
CA SER A 13 36.30 15.00 -18.48
C SER A 13 35.80 13.87 -17.58
N ALA A 14 36.04 12.60 -17.95
CA ALA A 14 35.58 11.43 -17.23
C ALA A 14 36.58 11.05 -16.13
N ALA A 15 36.09 10.86 -14.90
CA ALA A 15 36.89 10.34 -13.81
C ALA A 15 37.44 8.96 -14.18
N ASP A 16 38.74 8.73 -13.95
CA ASP A 16 39.45 7.50 -14.31
C ASP A 16 39.24 7.05 -15.77
N ASN A 17 38.98 8.01 -16.67
CA ASN A 17 38.64 7.77 -18.08
C ASN A 17 37.45 6.81 -18.28
N THR A 18 36.51 6.80 -17.33
CA THR A 18 35.35 5.93 -17.35
C THR A 18 34.07 6.75 -17.40
N VAL A 19 33.20 6.46 -18.37
CA VAL A 19 31.93 7.16 -18.59
C VAL A 19 30.78 6.15 -18.71
N THR A 20 29.58 6.52 -18.28
CA THR A 20 28.39 5.68 -18.44
C THR A 20 27.79 5.88 -19.83
N GLN A 21 27.27 4.80 -20.42
CA GLN A 21 26.58 4.89 -21.69
C GLN A 21 25.39 5.85 -21.61
N GLY A 22 25.27 6.75 -22.59
CA GLY A 22 24.29 7.84 -22.60
C GLY A 22 24.81 9.18 -22.09
N ASP A 23 25.89 9.17 -21.29
CA ASP A 23 26.48 10.41 -20.77
C ASP A 23 27.32 11.12 -21.84
N THR A 24 27.80 12.32 -21.48
CA THR A 24 28.68 13.14 -22.32
C THR A 24 30.12 13.06 -21.83
N VAL A 25 31.08 12.89 -22.74
CA VAL A 25 32.51 12.98 -22.45
C VAL A 25 33.19 14.00 -23.35
N THR A 26 34.12 14.76 -22.78
CA THR A 26 34.95 15.71 -23.53
C THR A 26 36.42 15.35 -23.40
N PHE A 27 37.07 15.16 -24.55
CA PHE A 27 38.51 15.06 -24.68
C PHE A 27 39.11 16.45 -24.87
N THR A 28 40.17 16.77 -24.14
CA THR A 28 40.91 18.05 -24.29
C THR A 28 42.35 17.78 -24.65
N CYS A 29 42.79 18.29 -25.79
CA CYS A 29 44.15 18.19 -26.30
C CYS A 29 44.96 19.41 -25.87
N HIS A 30 45.93 19.21 -24.98
CA HIS A 30 46.77 20.28 -24.45
C HIS A 30 48.08 20.34 -25.23
N VAL A 31 48.60 21.56 -25.42
CA VAL A 31 49.86 21.85 -26.11
C VAL A 31 50.63 22.84 -25.27
N THR A 32 51.90 22.57 -24.96
CA THR A 32 52.69 23.45 -24.08
C THR A 32 53.23 24.68 -24.80
N ALA A 33 53.55 24.56 -26.09
CA ALA A 33 54.03 25.67 -26.91
C ALA A 33 53.72 25.46 -28.41
N ALA A 34 53.40 26.54 -29.13
CA ALA A 34 53.27 26.54 -30.59
C ALA A 34 53.47 27.95 -31.15
N LYS A 35 54.24 28.08 -32.25
CA LYS A 35 54.37 29.35 -32.99
C LYS A 35 54.49 29.10 -34.51
N PRO A 36 53.47 29.42 -35.33
CA PRO A 36 52.19 30.04 -35.00
C PRO A 36 51.30 29.17 -34.09
N GLN A 37 50.23 29.77 -33.54
CA GLN A 37 49.28 29.05 -32.71
C GLN A 37 48.66 27.86 -33.46
N VAL A 38 48.23 26.85 -32.72
CA VAL A 38 47.57 25.67 -33.29
C VAL A 38 46.32 26.12 -34.04
N SER A 39 46.21 25.72 -35.31
CA SER A 39 45.09 26.05 -36.18
C SER A 39 44.14 24.87 -36.41
N GLN A 40 44.58 23.66 -36.06
CA GLN A 40 43.76 22.44 -36.20
C GLN A 40 44.17 21.35 -35.20
N TYR A 41 43.19 20.63 -34.69
CA TYR A 41 43.33 19.42 -33.88
C TYR A 41 42.66 18.25 -34.58
N ARG A 42 43.35 17.11 -34.64
CA ARG A 42 42.81 15.84 -35.13
C ARG A 42 42.76 14.82 -34.01
N PHE A 43 41.57 14.28 -33.75
CA PHE A 43 41.33 13.24 -32.76
C PHE A 43 41.13 11.89 -33.44
N TYR A 44 41.75 10.86 -32.90
CA TYR A 44 41.67 9.50 -33.42
C TYR A 44 41.17 8.54 -32.35
N LEU A 45 40.33 7.59 -32.75
CA LEU A 45 39.89 6.44 -31.96
C LEU A 45 40.43 5.17 -32.59
N ASN A 46 41.19 4.37 -31.84
CA ASN A 46 41.78 3.11 -32.30
C ASN A 46 42.56 3.24 -33.62
N GLY A 47 43.16 4.41 -33.85
CA GLY A 47 43.92 4.73 -35.07
C GLY A 47 43.11 5.38 -36.20
N SER A 48 41.78 5.35 -36.15
CA SER A 48 40.90 5.99 -37.13
C SER A 48 40.61 7.44 -36.74
N LEU A 49 40.65 8.36 -37.71
CA LEU A 49 40.30 9.76 -37.49
C LEU A 49 38.79 9.87 -37.18
N VAL A 50 38.45 10.44 -36.03
CA VAL A 50 37.05 10.61 -35.59
C VAL A 50 36.58 12.05 -35.54
N ASN A 51 37.51 13.01 -35.39
CA ASN A 51 37.16 14.42 -35.41
C ASN A 51 38.32 15.31 -35.90
N THR A 52 38.00 16.35 -36.65
CA THR A 52 38.92 17.43 -37.02
C THR A 52 38.28 18.77 -36.68
N THR A 53 38.91 19.56 -35.82
CA THR A 53 38.34 20.78 -35.27
C THR A 53 39.42 21.85 -35.08
N ASN A 54 39.03 23.12 -34.99
CA ASN A 54 39.90 24.23 -34.55
C ASN A 54 39.85 24.45 -33.03
N ASP A 55 38.94 23.77 -32.32
CA ASP A 55 38.87 23.73 -30.86
C ASP A 55 39.83 22.65 -30.31
N SER A 56 40.49 22.92 -29.19
CA SER A 56 41.31 21.92 -28.48
C SER A 56 40.46 20.82 -27.85
N LYS A 57 39.12 20.92 -27.91
CA LYS A 57 38.16 19.97 -27.36
C LYS A 57 37.43 19.14 -28.41
N TYR A 58 37.14 17.90 -28.06
CA TYR A 58 36.24 17.01 -28.78
C TYR A 58 35.23 16.41 -27.80
N THR A 59 33.96 16.74 -27.99
CA THR A 59 32.86 16.29 -27.13
C THR A 59 32.02 15.26 -27.85
N ILE A 60 31.76 14.13 -27.18
CA ILE A 60 30.82 13.10 -27.60
C ILE A 60 29.63 13.19 -26.67
N ASN A 61 28.48 13.56 -27.22
CA ASN A 61 27.20 13.48 -26.53
C ASN A 61 26.63 12.06 -26.73
N ASP A 62 25.87 11.56 -25.76
CA ASP A 62 25.22 10.23 -25.84
C ASP A 62 26.22 9.10 -26.16
N VAL A 63 27.20 8.92 -25.27
CA VAL A 63 28.29 7.96 -25.47
C VAL A 63 27.74 6.54 -25.55
N GLN A 64 27.85 5.90 -26.72
CA GLN A 64 27.59 4.47 -26.91
C GLN A 64 28.85 3.58 -26.77
N ARG A 65 28.77 2.50 -25.99
CA ARG A 65 29.92 1.59 -25.78
C ARG A 65 30.40 0.94 -27.08
N SER A 66 29.48 0.55 -27.97
CA SER A 66 29.80 -0.12 -29.24
C SER A 66 30.56 0.76 -30.23
N GLN A 67 30.50 2.09 -30.06
CA GLN A 67 31.04 3.06 -31.01
C GLN A 67 32.22 3.85 -30.44
N HIS A 68 32.17 4.20 -29.15
CA HIS A 68 33.08 5.18 -28.56
C HIS A 68 34.10 4.59 -27.60
N TYR A 69 33.99 3.31 -27.22
CA TYR A 69 35.00 2.65 -26.41
C TYR A 69 36.33 2.49 -27.19
N GLY A 70 37.45 2.78 -26.51
CA GLY A 70 38.77 2.49 -27.05
C GLY A 70 39.81 3.56 -26.77
N LYS A 71 40.91 3.49 -27.52
CA LYS A 71 42.10 4.34 -27.33
C LYS A 71 41.98 5.62 -28.14
N TYR A 72 41.90 6.76 -27.45
CA TYR A 72 41.89 8.09 -28.03
C TYR A 72 43.29 8.69 -28.05
N LYS A 73 43.61 9.40 -29.13
CA LYS A 73 44.81 10.24 -29.26
C LYS A 73 44.47 11.55 -29.98
N CYS A 74 45.27 12.58 -29.77
CA CYS A 74 45.15 13.84 -30.48
C CYS A 74 46.49 14.26 -31.13
N ILE A 75 46.39 14.95 -32.27
CA ILE A 75 47.53 15.52 -32.99
C ILE A 75 47.19 16.98 -33.36
N PRO A 76 47.86 17.98 -32.76
CA PRO A 76 47.71 19.39 -33.11
C PRO A 76 48.55 19.75 -34.36
N ARG A 77 48.09 20.74 -35.12
CA ARG A 77 48.75 21.23 -36.33
C ARG A 77 48.73 22.76 -36.37
N ASN A 78 49.83 23.36 -36.82
CA ASN A 78 49.90 24.74 -37.24
C ASN A 78 50.44 24.85 -38.68
N ASP A 79 50.72 26.07 -39.15
CA ASP A 79 51.21 26.32 -40.51
C ASP A 79 52.60 25.72 -40.81
N VAL A 80 53.36 25.35 -39.77
CA VAL A 80 54.67 24.69 -39.90
C VAL A 80 54.51 23.17 -40.03
N GLY A 81 53.45 22.60 -39.46
CA GLY A 81 53.11 21.19 -39.56
C GLY A 81 52.54 20.60 -38.28
N ASP A 82 52.55 19.27 -38.22
CA ASP A 82 51.97 18.49 -37.13
C ASP A 82 52.92 18.38 -35.93
N GLY A 83 52.40 18.60 -34.73
CA GLY A 83 53.11 18.34 -33.48
C GLY A 83 53.24 16.85 -33.16
N PRO A 84 53.88 16.49 -32.04
CA PRO A 84 53.94 15.09 -31.60
C PRO A 84 52.54 14.56 -31.25
N GLU A 85 52.32 13.26 -31.44
CA GLU A 85 51.08 12.62 -31.00
C GLU A 85 51.01 12.59 -29.47
N ALA A 86 49.85 12.88 -28.89
CA ALA A 86 49.64 12.71 -27.45
C ALA A 86 49.70 11.24 -27.04
N THR A 87 50.14 10.97 -25.80
CA THR A 87 49.96 9.67 -25.16
C THR A 87 48.48 9.29 -25.17
N ALA A 88 48.18 8.08 -25.63
CA ALA A 88 46.80 7.65 -25.81
C ALA A 88 46.07 7.46 -24.46
N VAL A 89 44.82 7.89 -24.42
CA VAL A 89 43.90 7.68 -23.29
C VAL A 89 42.88 6.62 -23.69
N THR A 90 42.72 5.57 -22.89
CA THR A 90 41.67 4.57 -23.14
C THR A 90 40.39 4.99 -22.44
N LEU A 91 39.34 5.26 -23.20
CA LEU A 91 38.01 5.50 -22.65
C LEU A 91 37.34 4.15 -22.38
N THR A 92 36.98 3.91 -21.13
CA THR A 92 36.10 2.81 -20.74
C THR A 92 34.66 3.30 -20.73
N VAL A 93 33.76 2.56 -21.35
CA VAL A 93 32.32 2.88 -21.34
C VAL A 93 31.59 1.80 -20.56
N ASN A 94 31.01 2.18 -19.43
CA ASN A 94 30.17 1.30 -18.62
C ASN A 94 28.75 1.30 -19.16
N VAL A 95 28.10 0.14 -19.16
CA VAL A 95 26.69 0.00 -19.52
C VAL A 95 25.94 -0.32 -18.24
N PRO A 96 24.95 0.50 -17.84
CA PRO A 96 24.13 0.25 -16.67
C PRO A 96 23.57 -1.19 -16.67
N ALA A 97 23.60 -1.82 -15.50
CA ALA A 97 23.04 -3.15 -15.34
C ALA A 97 21.51 -3.08 -15.33
N GLN A 98 20.85 -3.93 -16.11
CA GLN A 98 19.40 -4.00 -16.21
C GLN A 98 18.93 -5.44 -16.44
N PHE A 99 17.79 -5.80 -15.87
CA PHE A 99 17.16 -7.08 -16.15
C PHE A 99 16.69 -7.14 -17.61
N THR A 100 17.01 -8.24 -18.29
CA THR A 100 16.49 -8.56 -19.62
C THR A 100 15.34 -9.57 -19.54
N ALA A 101 15.33 -10.40 -18.49
CA ALA A 101 14.21 -11.27 -18.15
C ALA A 101 14.08 -11.37 -16.62
N ILE A 102 12.86 -11.21 -16.12
CA ILE A 102 12.54 -11.39 -14.69
C ILE A 102 11.72 -12.68 -14.50
N PRO A 103 11.87 -13.36 -13.35
CA PRO A 103 11.13 -14.57 -13.08
C PRO A 103 9.63 -14.29 -12.96
N GLN A 104 8.82 -15.14 -13.57
CA GLN A 104 7.37 -15.10 -13.42
C GLN A 104 6.91 -16.04 -12.29
N ASN A 105 5.73 -15.74 -11.73
CA ASN A 105 5.10 -16.61 -10.75
C ASN A 105 4.74 -17.95 -11.40
N VAL A 106 5.23 -19.05 -10.81
CA VAL A 106 4.94 -20.42 -11.25
C VAL A 106 4.19 -21.18 -10.16
N THR A 107 3.22 -22.00 -10.58
CA THR A 107 2.57 -22.98 -9.69
C THR A 107 3.09 -24.35 -10.05
N VAL A 108 3.67 -25.06 -9.08
CA VAL A 108 4.31 -26.36 -9.26
C VAL A 108 3.73 -27.33 -8.23
N ASN A 109 3.43 -28.55 -8.67
CA ASN A 109 3.01 -29.64 -7.78
C ASN A 109 4.21 -30.12 -6.96
N GLU A 110 3.99 -30.52 -5.70
CA GLU A 110 5.05 -31.11 -4.85
C GLU A 110 5.81 -32.20 -5.62
N THR A 111 7.11 -32.34 -5.31
CA THR A 111 8.08 -33.25 -5.96
C THR A 111 8.48 -32.92 -7.40
N HIS A 112 7.86 -31.92 -8.04
CA HIS A 112 8.27 -31.45 -9.36
C HIS A 112 9.35 -30.36 -9.24
N PRO A 113 10.24 -30.24 -10.25
CA PRO A 113 11.24 -29.20 -10.26
C PRO A 113 10.63 -27.82 -10.51
N ILE A 114 11.23 -26.79 -9.92
CA ILE A 114 10.94 -25.38 -10.20
C ILE A 114 11.99 -24.86 -11.17
N ALA A 115 11.54 -24.43 -12.35
CA ALA A 115 12.39 -23.78 -13.34
C ALA A 115 11.98 -22.31 -13.46
N VAL A 116 12.77 -21.42 -12.86
CA VAL A 116 12.62 -19.96 -13.00
C VAL A 116 13.96 -19.39 -13.47
N SER A 117 13.91 -18.52 -14.47
CA SER A 117 15.09 -17.83 -15.00
C SER A 117 15.06 -16.36 -14.62
N CYS A 118 16.24 -15.79 -14.46
CA CYS A 118 16.46 -14.36 -14.29
C CYS A 118 17.70 -14.02 -15.12
N GLU A 119 17.58 -13.02 -15.99
CA GLU A 119 18.63 -12.63 -16.93
C GLU A 119 18.85 -11.12 -16.84
N ALA A 120 20.09 -10.69 -17.02
CA ALA A 120 20.47 -9.30 -16.99
C ALA A 120 21.58 -9.00 -17.99
N SER A 121 21.64 -7.74 -18.41
CA SER A 121 22.67 -7.18 -19.28
C SER A 121 23.35 -6.00 -18.61
N GLY A 122 24.58 -5.71 -19.00
CA GLY A 122 25.37 -4.61 -18.44
C GLY A 122 26.86 -4.79 -18.70
N PHE A 123 27.64 -3.73 -18.51
CA PHE A 123 29.10 -3.79 -18.55
C PHE A 123 29.71 -2.92 -17.45
N PRO A 124 30.56 -3.46 -16.57
CA PRO A 124 30.97 -4.87 -16.45
C PRO A 124 29.77 -5.82 -16.28
N ALA A 125 29.91 -7.07 -16.74
CA ALA A 125 28.82 -8.03 -16.70
C ALA A 125 28.26 -8.14 -15.26
N PRO A 126 26.95 -7.93 -15.06
CA PRO A 126 26.38 -8.00 -13.72
C PRO A 126 26.25 -9.46 -13.26
N SER A 127 26.19 -9.66 -11.95
CA SER A 127 25.89 -10.97 -11.34
C SER A 127 24.45 -10.99 -10.82
N ILE A 128 23.82 -12.17 -10.89
CA ILE A 128 22.48 -12.40 -10.36
C ILE A 128 22.61 -13.33 -9.16
N THR A 129 21.96 -12.98 -8.06
CA THR A 129 21.79 -13.83 -6.88
C THR A 129 20.29 -14.02 -6.59
N TRP A 130 19.95 -14.97 -5.73
CA TRP A 130 18.58 -15.29 -5.35
C TRP A 130 18.41 -15.22 -3.83
N THR A 131 17.29 -14.66 -3.39
CA THR A 131 16.96 -14.52 -1.98
C THR A 131 15.55 -15.03 -1.71
N LYS A 132 15.34 -15.65 -0.54
CA LYS A 132 14.03 -16.15 -0.08
C LYS A 132 13.40 -15.17 0.92
N TYR A 133 12.11 -14.88 0.76
CA TYR A 133 11.34 -13.99 1.62
C TYR A 133 11.35 -14.49 3.08
N GLY A 134 11.66 -13.60 4.02
CA GLY A 134 11.53 -13.87 5.46
C GLY A 134 12.62 -14.76 6.09
N GLN A 135 13.63 -15.21 5.33
CA GLN A 135 14.83 -15.84 5.88
C GLN A 135 16.04 -14.93 5.65
N GLY A 136 16.75 -14.57 6.72
CA GLY A 136 17.85 -13.61 6.67
C GLY A 136 18.89 -13.96 5.59
N ASN A 137 19.24 -12.95 4.78
CA ASN A 137 20.36 -12.77 3.83
C ASN A 137 21.10 -14.01 3.30
N SER A 138 20.40 -15.11 3.03
CA SER A 138 21.00 -16.30 2.43
C SER A 138 20.97 -16.13 0.92
N GLU A 139 21.93 -15.38 0.37
CA GLU A 139 22.06 -15.21 -1.08
C GLU A 139 22.51 -16.53 -1.72
N LEU A 140 21.65 -17.11 -2.56
CA LEU A 140 21.97 -18.25 -3.40
C LEU A 140 22.49 -17.73 -4.73
N LYS A 141 23.63 -18.24 -5.21
CA LYS A 141 24.12 -17.91 -6.56
C LYS A 141 23.20 -18.46 -7.65
N GLU A 142 22.53 -19.57 -7.39
CA GLU A 142 21.60 -20.22 -8.31
C GLU A 142 20.38 -20.77 -7.56
N LEU A 143 19.21 -20.75 -8.19
CA LEU A 143 17.97 -21.33 -7.67
C LEU A 143 17.64 -22.62 -8.42
N ASN A 144 18.18 -23.74 -7.92
CA ASN A 144 17.97 -25.07 -8.50
C ASN A 144 17.13 -25.93 -7.56
N ILE A 145 15.80 -25.87 -7.68
CA ILE A 145 14.88 -26.70 -6.88
C ILE A 145 14.44 -27.88 -7.74
N HIS A 146 15.04 -29.05 -7.52
CA HIS A 146 14.73 -30.27 -8.29
C HIS A 146 13.47 -31.01 -7.81
N SER A 147 13.10 -30.85 -6.55
CA SER A 147 11.95 -31.49 -5.93
C SER A 147 11.31 -30.52 -4.94
N SER A 148 10.20 -29.91 -5.35
CA SER A 148 9.52 -28.86 -4.59
C SER A 148 8.73 -29.38 -3.39
N ASN A 149 8.64 -28.56 -2.35
CA ASN A 149 7.80 -28.76 -1.17
C ASN A 149 7.08 -27.45 -0.76
N ARG A 150 6.17 -27.52 0.22
CA ARG A 150 5.33 -26.38 0.65
C ARG A 150 6.10 -25.16 1.16
N SER A 151 7.36 -25.33 1.57
CA SER A 151 8.19 -24.23 2.03
C SER A 151 8.92 -23.51 0.90
N ASP A 152 8.92 -24.04 -0.32
CA ASP A 152 9.63 -23.47 -1.48
C ASP A 152 8.84 -22.33 -2.14
N THR A 153 8.50 -21.31 -1.35
CA THR A 153 7.77 -20.12 -1.77
C THR A 153 8.57 -18.85 -1.49
N GLY A 154 8.32 -17.80 -2.28
CA GLY A 154 8.85 -16.46 -2.04
C GLY A 154 10.31 -16.25 -2.43
N TYR A 155 10.73 -16.66 -3.63
CA TYR A 155 12.08 -16.35 -4.13
C TYR A 155 12.09 -15.10 -5.01
N MET A 156 13.10 -14.27 -4.89
CA MET A 156 13.38 -13.12 -5.76
C MET A 156 14.83 -13.17 -6.26
N CYS A 157 15.07 -12.70 -7.47
CA CYS A 157 16.44 -12.48 -7.95
C CYS A 157 16.90 -11.05 -7.67
N VAL A 158 18.19 -10.91 -7.34
CA VAL A 158 18.85 -9.65 -6.97
C VAL A 158 19.97 -9.40 -7.98
N LEU A 159 20.00 -8.19 -8.54
CA LEU A 159 21.02 -7.79 -9.51
C LEU A 159 22.18 -7.07 -8.79
N GLN A 160 23.36 -7.63 -8.90
CA GLN A 160 24.58 -7.10 -8.32
C GLN A 160 25.49 -6.58 -9.45
N ALA A 161 25.87 -5.30 -9.41
CA ALA A 161 26.75 -4.68 -10.41
C ALA A 161 27.85 -3.82 -9.75
N TRP A 162 28.92 -3.52 -10.51
CA TRP A 162 29.99 -2.63 -10.07
C TRP A 162 29.43 -1.24 -9.71
N ASN A 163 29.54 -0.87 -8.43
CA ASN A 163 29.01 0.38 -7.83
C ASN A 163 27.52 0.68 -8.09
N TRP A 164 26.74 -0.33 -8.45
CA TRP A 164 25.30 -0.31 -8.48
C TRP A 164 24.80 -1.52 -7.69
N THR A 165 24.55 -1.32 -6.41
CA THR A 165 23.55 -2.13 -5.70
C THR A 165 22.22 -1.84 -6.39
N SER A 166 21.57 -2.83 -7.01
CA SER A 166 20.22 -2.60 -7.51
C SER A 166 19.37 -2.16 -6.31
N THR A 167 18.99 -0.90 -6.28
CA THR A 167 17.75 -0.54 -5.61
C THR A 167 16.69 -1.39 -6.28
N GLU A 168 16.02 -2.28 -5.54
CA GLU A 168 14.87 -3.09 -6.01
C GLU A 168 14.03 -2.33 -7.03
N CYS A 169 13.55 -3.01 -8.07
CA CYS A 169 12.65 -2.39 -9.04
C CYS A 169 11.44 -1.77 -8.35
N ASP A 170 11.01 -0.61 -8.82
CA ASP A 170 9.74 -0.04 -8.40
C ASP A 170 8.60 -0.99 -8.80
N ASN A 171 7.80 -1.41 -7.83
CA ASN A 171 6.66 -2.29 -7.97
C ASN A 171 5.40 -1.67 -7.36
N LYS A 172 4.23 -2.10 -7.86
CA LYS A 172 2.95 -1.75 -7.23
C LYS A 172 2.89 -2.35 -5.81
N PRO A 173 2.09 -1.80 -4.89
CA PRO A 173 1.94 -2.36 -3.54
C PRO A 173 1.48 -3.83 -3.56
N GLU A 174 2.02 -4.66 -2.68
CA GLU A 174 1.76 -6.11 -2.61
C GLU A 174 1.21 -6.57 -1.25
N GLY A 175 0.43 -7.66 -1.27
CA GLY A 175 -0.12 -8.30 -0.06
C GLY A 175 -0.98 -7.36 0.78
N THR A 176 -1.98 -6.73 0.15
CA THR A 176 -2.88 -5.81 0.85
C THR A 176 -3.85 -6.58 1.75
N THR A 177 -3.98 -6.16 3.01
CA THR A 177 -4.99 -6.67 3.94
C THR A 177 -5.71 -5.51 4.62
N LEU A 178 -6.97 -5.70 5.02
CA LEU A 178 -7.77 -4.66 5.68
C LEU A 178 -8.31 -5.19 6.99
N THR A 179 -7.96 -4.53 8.09
CA THR A 179 -8.38 -4.91 9.46
C THR A 179 -9.14 -3.78 10.13
N THR A 180 -9.93 -4.11 11.16
CA THR A 180 -10.64 -3.13 11.99
C THR A 180 -10.08 -3.13 13.42
N SER A 181 -10.14 -2.00 14.12
CA SER A 181 -9.86 -1.93 15.57
C SER A 181 -10.90 -2.67 16.43
N ALA A 182 -12.06 -2.99 15.85
CA ALA A 182 -13.13 -3.73 16.50
C ALA A 182 -12.88 -5.23 16.48
N ALA A 183 -13.17 -5.92 17.59
CA ALA A 183 -13.20 -7.37 17.65
C ALA A 183 -14.32 -7.92 16.75
N ASP A 184 -14.05 -9.02 16.03
CA ASP A 184 -15.00 -9.69 15.14
C ASP A 184 -15.74 -8.75 14.17
N THR A 185 -15.05 -7.68 13.77
CA THR A 185 -15.54 -6.63 12.86
C THR A 185 -16.89 -6.02 13.26
N THR A 186 -17.19 -6.01 14.57
CA THR A 186 -18.49 -5.59 15.10
C THR A 186 -18.33 -4.46 16.10
N VAL A 187 -19.09 -3.38 15.91
CA VAL A 187 -19.11 -2.21 16.80
C VAL A 187 -20.54 -1.85 17.19
N THR A 188 -20.68 -1.06 18.26
CA THR A 188 -21.95 -0.49 18.69
C THR A 188 -22.09 0.93 18.13
N GLN A 189 -23.31 1.34 17.82
CA GLN A 189 -23.58 2.70 17.38
C GLN A 189 -23.12 3.71 18.44
N GLY A 190 -22.38 4.72 17.99
CA GLY A 190 -21.70 5.70 18.85
C GLY A 190 -20.21 5.42 19.08
N ASP A 191 -19.75 4.19 18.82
CA ASP A 191 -18.34 3.83 18.98
C ASP A 191 -17.43 4.58 17.98
N THR A 192 -16.13 4.49 18.21
CA THR A 192 -15.10 4.89 17.26
C THR A 192 -14.41 3.65 16.71
N VAL A 193 -14.27 3.56 15.39
CA VAL A 193 -13.60 2.43 14.72
C VAL A 193 -12.55 2.95 13.75
N THR A 194 -11.39 2.28 13.73
CA THR A 194 -10.34 2.54 12.75
C THR A 194 -10.20 1.35 11.82
N LEU A 195 -10.28 1.60 10.53
CA LEU A 195 -9.92 0.67 9.47
C LEU A 195 -8.44 0.89 9.14
N THR A 196 -7.64 -0.17 9.18
CA THR A 196 -6.19 -0.11 8.87
C THR A 196 -5.90 -1.01 7.67
N CYS A 197 -5.32 -0.42 6.64
CA CYS A 197 -4.94 -1.07 5.41
C CYS A 197 -3.45 -1.40 5.42
N HIS A 198 -3.11 -2.68 5.58
CA HIS A 198 -1.73 -3.13 5.67
C HIS A 198 -1.24 -3.57 4.30
N VAL A 199 0.02 -3.27 4.01
CA VAL A 199 0.70 -3.64 2.78
C VAL A 199 2.00 -4.35 3.17
N THR A 200 2.25 -5.52 2.59
CA THR A 200 3.44 -6.32 2.94
C THR A 200 4.72 -5.79 2.32
N ALA A 201 4.64 -5.21 1.12
CA ALA A 201 5.76 -4.61 0.41
C ALA A 201 5.25 -3.55 -0.57
N ALA A 202 6.01 -2.48 -0.77
CA ALA A 202 5.75 -1.47 -1.80
C ALA A 202 7.02 -0.67 -2.08
N LYS A 203 7.30 -0.46 -3.36
CA LYS A 203 8.38 0.43 -3.79
C LYS A 203 8.00 1.24 -5.04
N PRO A 204 7.95 2.58 -4.98
CA PRO A 204 8.11 3.42 -3.81
C PRO A 204 7.05 3.13 -2.74
N GLN A 205 7.25 3.67 -1.53
CA GLN A 205 6.28 3.54 -0.46
C GLN A 205 4.90 4.06 -0.89
N VAL A 206 3.84 3.48 -0.31
CA VAL A 206 2.46 3.86 -0.63
C VAL A 206 2.27 5.36 -0.41
N SER A 207 1.85 6.07 -1.45
CA SER A 207 1.62 7.52 -1.40
C SER A 207 0.17 7.86 -1.10
N GLN A 208 -0.77 6.94 -1.34
CA GLN A 208 -2.20 7.15 -1.12
C GLN A 208 -2.97 5.85 -0.84
N TYR A 209 -3.96 5.92 0.04
CA TYR A 209 -4.94 4.88 0.31
C TYR A 209 -6.35 5.41 -0.01
N ARG A 210 -7.12 4.63 -0.77
CA ARG A 210 -8.53 4.92 -1.09
C ARG A 210 -9.44 3.89 -0.42
N PHE A 211 -10.34 4.37 0.43
CA PHE A 211 -11.33 3.56 1.14
C PHE A 211 -12.71 3.74 0.51
N TYR A 212 -13.39 2.62 0.26
CA TYR A 212 -14.73 2.58 -0.30
C TYR A 212 -15.68 1.87 0.66
N LEU A 213 -16.93 2.32 0.73
CA LEU A 213 -18.04 1.65 1.41
C LEU A 213 -19.09 1.29 0.37
N ASN A 214 -19.40 -0.01 0.24
CA ASN A 214 -20.39 -0.52 -0.71
C ASN A 214 -20.17 -0.02 -2.16
N GLY A 215 -18.90 0.21 -2.54
CA GLY A 215 -18.49 0.70 -3.86
C GLY A 215 -18.31 2.21 -3.98
N SER A 216 -18.81 3.01 -3.03
CA SER A 216 -18.65 4.46 -3.03
C SER A 216 -17.37 4.88 -2.29
N LEU A 217 -16.58 5.79 -2.87
CA LEU A 217 -15.38 6.33 -2.21
C LEU A 217 -15.79 7.14 -0.98
N VAL A 218 -15.28 6.78 0.19
CA VAL A 218 -15.59 7.45 1.47
C VAL A 218 -14.40 8.17 2.09
N ASN A 219 -13.17 7.76 1.77
CA ASN A 219 -11.98 8.45 2.25
C ASN A 219 -10.79 8.27 1.30
N THR A 220 -9.96 9.31 1.17
CA THR A 220 -8.65 9.27 0.50
C THR A 220 -7.63 9.90 1.42
N THR A 221 -6.57 9.18 1.75
CA THR A 221 -5.61 9.59 2.78
C THR A 221 -4.21 9.05 2.48
N ASN A 222 -3.18 9.70 3.00
CA ASN A 222 -1.80 9.20 2.92
C ASN A 222 -1.43 8.36 4.16
N ASP A 223 -2.29 8.36 5.18
CA ASP A 223 -2.22 7.43 6.31
C ASP A 223 -2.91 6.13 5.93
N SER A 224 -2.32 4.99 6.30
CA SER A 224 -2.91 3.66 6.08
C SER A 224 -4.20 3.42 6.88
N LYS A 225 -4.65 4.43 7.64
CA LYS A 225 -5.80 4.39 8.54
C LYS A 225 -6.94 5.30 8.10
N TYR A 226 -8.16 4.82 8.27
CA TYR A 226 -9.38 5.60 8.19
C TYR A 226 -10.19 5.41 9.48
N THR A 227 -10.37 6.50 10.24
CA THR A 227 -11.09 6.49 11.52
C THR A 227 -12.47 7.10 11.36
N ILE A 228 -13.49 6.38 11.82
CA ILE A 228 -14.88 6.83 11.88
C ILE A 228 -15.22 7.04 13.34
N ASN A 229 -15.49 8.30 13.70
CA ASN A 229 -15.97 8.66 15.03
C ASN A 229 -17.50 8.61 15.06
N ASN A 230 -18.08 8.28 16.21
CA ASN A 230 -19.53 8.25 16.42
C ASN A 230 -20.28 7.42 15.35
N VAL A 231 -19.88 6.16 15.20
CA VAL A 231 -20.37 5.25 14.16
C VAL A 231 -21.90 5.18 14.16
N GLN A 232 -22.50 5.41 13.00
CA GLN A 232 -23.95 5.27 12.76
C GLN A 232 -24.25 4.07 11.86
N ARG A 233 -25.20 3.20 12.24
CA ARG A 233 -25.54 1.99 11.45
C ARG A 233 -26.01 2.35 10.04
N SER A 234 -26.84 3.38 9.88
CA SER A 234 -27.42 3.79 8.59
C SER A 234 -26.38 4.31 7.59
N GLN A 235 -25.21 4.75 8.06
CA GLN A 235 -24.19 5.39 7.22
C GLN A 235 -22.93 4.55 7.06
N HIS A 236 -22.58 3.75 8.08
CA HIS A 236 -21.25 3.13 8.16
C HIS A 236 -21.27 1.60 8.14
N HIS A 237 -22.44 0.97 8.23
CA HIS A 237 -22.54 -0.48 8.11
C HIS A 237 -22.33 -0.94 6.66
N GLY A 238 -21.53 -1.98 6.45
CA GLY A 238 -21.39 -2.60 5.13
C GLY A 238 -19.98 -3.08 4.83
N LYS A 239 -19.73 -3.34 3.55
CA LYS A 239 -18.47 -3.86 3.04
C LYS A 239 -17.53 -2.71 2.72
N TYR A 240 -16.46 -2.61 3.49
CA TYR A 240 -15.35 -1.70 3.21
C TYR A 240 -14.33 -2.35 2.29
N LYS A 241 -13.72 -1.52 1.46
CA LYS A 241 -12.63 -1.88 0.57
C LYS A 241 -11.50 -0.85 0.66
N CYS A 242 -10.25 -1.30 0.71
CA CYS A 242 -9.07 -0.45 0.59
C CYS A 242 -8.30 -0.77 -0.70
N ILE A 243 -7.81 0.27 -1.38
CA ILE A 243 -6.87 0.17 -2.50
C ILE A 243 -5.68 1.10 -2.22
N PRO A 244 -4.47 0.57 -1.97
CA PRO A 244 -3.25 1.35 -1.85
C PRO A 244 -2.69 1.71 -3.24
N HIS A 245 -2.02 2.86 -3.32
CA HIS A 245 -1.46 3.42 -4.55
C HIS A 245 -0.06 3.98 -4.29
N ASN A 246 0.85 3.74 -5.23
CA ASN A 246 2.14 4.42 -5.33
C ASN A 246 2.38 4.89 -6.77
N ASP A 247 3.56 5.46 -7.04
CA ASP A 247 3.89 6.05 -8.35
C ASP A 247 3.89 5.03 -9.51
N VAL A 248 3.93 3.73 -9.22
CA VAL A 248 3.84 2.63 -10.20
C VAL A 248 2.37 2.26 -10.48
N GLY A 249 1.49 2.44 -9.49
CA GLY A 249 0.06 2.26 -9.62
C GLY A 249 -0.58 1.57 -8.42
N ASP A 250 -1.75 0.97 -8.68
CA ASP A 250 -2.61 0.39 -7.64
C ASP A 250 -2.20 -1.03 -7.26
N GLY A 251 -2.14 -1.28 -5.96
CA GLY A 251 -2.00 -2.63 -5.40
C GLY A 251 -3.32 -3.41 -5.43
N PRO A 252 -3.31 -4.69 -5.01
CA PRO A 252 -4.51 -5.50 -4.90
C PRO A 252 -5.48 -4.90 -3.87
N GLU A 253 -6.78 -5.05 -4.10
CA GLU A 253 -7.79 -4.61 -3.15
C GLU A 253 -7.98 -5.59 -1.99
N ALA A 254 -8.28 -5.06 -0.79
CA ALA A 254 -8.66 -5.86 0.36
C ALA A 254 -9.99 -5.37 0.94
N THR A 255 -10.79 -6.28 1.49
CA THR A 255 -12.14 -5.97 1.96
C THR A 255 -12.43 -6.52 3.35
N VAL A 256 -13.27 -5.80 4.12
CA VAL A 256 -13.79 -6.23 5.42
C VAL A 256 -15.24 -5.77 5.56
N THR A 257 -16.09 -6.55 6.24
CA THR A 257 -17.48 -6.13 6.50
C THR A 257 -17.61 -5.63 7.94
N LEU A 258 -17.95 -4.35 8.10
CA LEU A 258 -18.21 -3.76 9.40
C LEU A 258 -19.67 -3.95 9.80
N ASN A 259 -19.89 -4.66 10.89
CA ASN A 259 -21.20 -4.85 11.51
C ASN A 259 -21.43 -3.77 12.57
N VAL A 260 -22.57 -3.09 12.52
CA VAL A 260 -22.91 -2.03 13.49
C VAL A 260 -24.18 -2.43 14.23
N ASN A 261 -24.07 -2.73 15.51
CA ASN A 261 -25.20 -3.00 16.38
C ASN A 261 -25.76 -1.70 16.97
N VAL A 262 -27.04 -1.69 17.29
CA VAL A 262 -27.71 -0.52 17.88
C VAL A 262 -28.29 -0.94 19.23
N PRO A 263 -27.87 -0.34 20.35
CA PRO A 263 -28.46 -0.61 21.66
C PRO A 263 -29.96 -0.35 21.67
N VAL A 264 -30.65 -0.99 22.59
CA VAL A 264 -32.09 -0.79 22.75
C VAL A 264 -32.41 0.63 23.23
N GLN A 265 -33.44 1.26 22.64
CA GLN A 265 -33.97 2.56 23.03
C GLN A 265 -35.50 2.53 22.97
N PHE A 266 -36.18 2.94 24.04
CA PHE A 266 -37.64 3.01 24.05
C PHE A 266 -38.14 4.05 23.05
N THR A 267 -39.08 3.65 22.20
CA THR A 267 -39.81 4.51 21.26
C THR A 267 -41.20 4.87 21.76
N ALA A 268 -41.80 4.00 22.61
CA ALA A 268 -43.04 4.29 23.32
C ALA A 268 -42.96 3.79 24.76
N ILE A 269 -43.23 4.69 25.70
CA ILE A 269 -43.20 4.42 27.14
C ILE A 269 -44.66 4.27 27.63
N PRO A 270 -44.96 3.23 28.43
CA PRO A 270 -46.30 3.01 28.97
C PRO A 270 -46.69 4.10 29.97
N GLN A 271 -47.97 4.46 30.00
CA GLN A 271 -48.54 5.41 30.98
C GLN A 271 -49.38 4.68 32.03
N ASN A 272 -49.49 5.28 33.22
CA ASN A 272 -50.31 4.73 34.29
C ASN A 272 -51.77 4.56 33.83
N VAL A 273 -52.39 3.44 34.20
CA VAL A 273 -53.76 3.11 33.78
C VAL A 273 -54.64 2.84 34.99
N THR A 274 -55.85 3.38 34.95
CA THR A 274 -56.92 3.10 35.91
C THR A 274 -58.09 2.45 35.17
N VAL A 275 -58.50 1.26 35.60
CA VAL A 275 -59.66 0.54 35.04
C VAL A 275 -60.61 0.13 36.16
N ASN A 276 -61.87 -0.10 35.84
CA ASN A 276 -62.81 -0.76 36.74
C ASN A 276 -62.65 -2.28 36.64
N GLU A 277 -62.95 -3.02 37.71
CA GLU A 277 -63.05 -4.49 37.69
C GLU A 277 -63.82 -4.98 36.45
N THR A 278 -63.39 -6.11 35.88
CA THR A 278 -63.90 -6.73 34.64
C THR A 278 -63.55 -6.00 33.33
N ASN A 279 -63.07 -4.75 33.37
CA ASN A 279 -62.55 -4.11 32.16
C ASN A 279 -61.16 -4.64 31.81
N PRO A 280 -60.80 -4.72 30.52
CA PRO A 280 -59.48 -5.17 30.11
C PRO A 280 -58.38 -4.13 30.43
N ILE A 281 -57.17 -4.62 30.71
CA ILE A 281 -55.94 -3.83 30.83
C ILE A 281 -55.06 -4.18 29.63
N ALA A 282 -54.79 -3.20 28.76
CA ALA A 282 -53.87 -3.35 27.65
C ALA A 282 -52.83 -2.22 27.73
N VAL A 283 -51.58 -2.57 28.03
CA VAL A 283 -50.47 -1.62 28.13
C VAL A 283 -49.35 -2.09 27.22
N SER A 284 -48.92 -1.22 26.30
CA SER A 284 -47.81 -1.47 25.40
C SER A 284 -46.58 -0.66 25.80
N CYS A 285 -45.42 -1.19 25.44
CA CYS A 285 -44.15 -0.48 25.42
C CYS A 285 -43.42 -0.92 24.16
N ASP A 286 -42.82 0.03 23.45
CA ASP A 286 -42.12 -0.25 22.21
C ASP A 286 -40.68 0.23 22.32
N ALA A 287 -39.77 -0.52 21.73
CA ALA A 287 -38.36 -0.17 21.68
C ALA A 287 -37.78 -0.48 20.30
N SER A 288 -36.79 0.33 19.91
CA SER A 288 -35.98 0.14 18.70
C SER A 288 -34.57 -0.31 19.06
N GLY A 289 -33.88 -0.93 18.11
CA GLY A 289 -32.52 -1.44 18.28
C GLY A 289 -32.16 -2.42 17.16
N PHE A 290 -30.88 -2.78 17.07
CA PHE A 290 -30.40 -3.81 16.16
C PHE A 290 -29.39 -4.72 16.88
N PRO A 291 -29.63 -6.04 16.99
CA PRO A 291 -30.81 -6.78 16.51
C PRO A 291 -32.15 -6.28 17.08
N ALA A 292 -33.26 -6.69 16.48
CA ALA A 292 -34.60 -6.26 16.91
C ALA A 292 -34.83 -6.59 18.40
N PRO A 293 -35.27 -5.63 19.24
CA PRO A 293 -35.47 -5.87 20.66
C PRO A 293 -36.62 -6.83 20.95
N SER A 294 -36.43 -7.66 21.98
CA SER A 294 -37.50 -8.40 22.65
C SER A 294 -38.07 -7.57 23.80
N ILE A 295 -39.39 -7.63 23.96
CA ILE A 295 -40.13 -6.94 25.02
C ILE A 295 -40.72 -7.99 25.97
N THR A 296 -40.54 -7.78 27.27
CA THR A 296 -41.07 -8.66 28.32
C THR A 296 -41.67 -7.86 29.46
N TRP A 297 -42.73 -8.39 30.08
CA TRP A 297 -43.41 -7.77 31.21
C TRP A 297 -43.24 -8.60 32.49
N THR A 298 -42.96 -7.90 33.59
CA THR A 298 -42.90 -8.47 34.95
C THR A 298 -43.72 -7.63 35.91
N LYS A 299 -44.45 -8.28 36.83
CA LYS A 299 -45.07 -7.57 37.96
C LYS A 299 -44.05 -7.44 39.08
N HIS A 300 -43.88 -6.23 39.63
CA HIS A 300 -42.88 -5.95 40.65
C HIS A 300 -43.04 -6.88 41.86
N GLY A 301 -41.98 -7.62 42.21
CA GLY A 301 -41.98 -8.62 43.28
C GLY A 301 -42.27 -10.07 42.84
N GLN A 302 -42.53 -10.33 41.55
CA GLN A 302 -42.64 -11.69 41.00
C GLN A 302 -41.42 -12.05 40.15
N VAL A 303 -40.87 -13.24 40.35
CA VAL A 303 -39.57 -13.67 39.78
C VAL A 303 -39.69 -14.11 38.31
N ASN A 304 -40.87 -14.52 37.85
CA ASN A 304 -41.06 -14.99 36.49
C ASN A 304 -41.68 -13.90 35.58
N PRO A 305 -41.06 -13.55 34.44
CA PRO A 305 -41.72 -12.80 33.38
C PRO A 305 -42.82 -13.66 32.77
N VAL A 306 -44.06 -13.16 32.71
CA VAL A 306 -45.21 -13.99 32.32
C VAL A 306 -45.69 -13.70 30.90
N LEU A 307 -45.44 -12.52 30.32
CA LEU A 307 -46.11 -12.12 29.08
C LEU A 307 -45.24 -11.28 28.12
N ASN A 308 -45.39 -11.52 26.81
CA ASN A 308 -44.86 -10.67 25.74
C ASN A 308 -45.61 -9.31 25.66
N GLU A 309 -46.86 -9.28 26.14
CA GLU A 309 -47.71 -8.09 26.19
C GLU A 309 -48.44 -8.04 27.53
N LEU A 310 -48.58 -6.85 28.16
CA LEU A 310 -49.43 -6.70 29.33
C LEU A 310 -50.90 -6.57 28.90
N ASN A 311 -51.53 -7.72 28.69
CA ASN A 311 -52.91 -7.83 28.24
C ASN A 311 -53.74 -8.72 29.19
N ILE A 312 -54.46 -8.09 30.12
CA ILE A 312 -55.36 -8.76 31.07
C ILE A 312 -56.79 -8.54 30.58
N GLN A 313 -57.46 -9.62 30.13
CA GLN A 313 -58.80 -9.53 29.51
C GLN A 313 -59.92 -9.15 30.48
N SER A 314 -59.80 -9.57 31.75
CA SER A 314 -60.78 -9.29 32.80
C SER A 314 -60.05 -8.96 34.10
N SER A 315 -59.93 -7.67 34.41
CA SER A 315 -59.19 -7.20 35.58
C SER A 315 -59.88 -7.51 36.92
N ASN A 316 -59.07 -7.73 37.96
CA ASN A 316 -59.48 -7.86 39.35
C ASN A 316 -58.53 -7.05 40.27
N ARG A 317 -58.90 -6.85 41.55
CA ARG A 317 -58.12 -5.99 42.47
C ARG A 317 -56.68 -6.43 42.67
N SER A 318 -56.40 -7.74 42.60
CA SER A 318 -55.05 -8.27 42.75
C SER A 318 -54.14 -7.93 41.57
N ASP A 319 -54.69 -7.46 40.44
CA ASP A 319 -53.93 -6.96 39.30
C ASP A 319 -53.36 -5.55 39.57
N THR A 320 -53.84 -4.83 40.58
CA THR A 320 -53.23 -3.56 40.99
C THR A 320 -51.75 -3.76 41.35
N GLY A 321 -50.90 -2.84 40.90
CA GLY A 321 -49.47 -2.87 41.22
C GLY A 321 -48.58 -2.19 40.20
N ILE A 322 -47.27 -2.29 40.44
CA ILE A 322 -46.22 -1.82 39.53
C ILE A 322 -45.89 -2.95 38.56
N TYR A 323 -45.92 -2.63 37.27
CA TYR A 323 -45.45 -3.49 36.18
C TYR A 323 -44.19 -2.89 35.58
N VAL A 324 -43.26 -3.75 35.17
CA VAL A 324 -41.98 -3.37 34.55
C VAL A 324 -41.96 -3.93 33.14
N CYS A 325 -41.88 -3.05 32.16
CA CYS A 325 -41.51 -3.40 30.80
C CYS A 325 -39.98 -3.46 30.69
N THR A 326 -39.45 -4.59 30.23
CA THR A 326 -38.03 -4.77 29.96
C THR A 326 -37.80 -4.99 28.47
N ALA A 327 -36.97 -4.14 27.87
CA ALA A 327 -36.57 -4.22 26.47
C ALA A 327 -35.10 -4.65 26.37
N SER A 328 -34.80 -5.68 25.58
CA SER A 328 -33.44 -6.19 25.39
C SER A 328 -33.24 -6.77 23.99
N ASN A 329 -32.08 -6.47 23.39
CA ASN A 329 -31.64 -7.10 22.14
C ASN A 329 -30.27 -7.79 22.28
N GLY A 330 -29.80 -8.01 23.53
CA GLY A 330 -28.49 -8.59 23.80
C GLY A 330 -27.30 -7.64 23.56
N ILE A 331 -27.55 -6.39 23.15
CA ILE A 331 -26.52 -5.37 22.96
C ILE A 331 -26.60 -4.34 24.07
N GLY A 332 -25.53 -4.22 24.86
CA GLY A 332 -25.51 -3.35 26.04
C GLY A 332 -26.45 -3.85 27.14
N GLN A 333 -26.89 -2.93 28.01
CA GLN A 333 -27.81 -3.26 29.10
C GLN A 333 -29.27 -3.18 28.64
N ALA A 334 -30.08 -4.14 29.09
CA ALA A 334 -31.52 -4.10 28.93
C ALA A 334 -32.10 -2.85 29.59
N GLN A 335 -33.01 -2.17 28.89
CA GLN A 335 -33.70 -0.98 29.38
C GLN A 335 -34.99 -1.40 30.08
N LYS A 336 -35.35 -0.68 31.15
CA LYS A 336 -36.55 -0.97 31.96
C LYS A 336 -37.34 0.29 32.19
N VAL A 337 -38.67 0.18 32.11
CA VAL A 337 -39.58 1.26 32.45
C VAL A 337 -40.77 0.74 33.23
N THR A 338 -41.20 1.50 34.23
CA THR A 338 -42.28 1.13 35.15
C THR A 338 -43.59 1.79 34.77
N VAL A 339 -44.69 1.09 35.03
CA VAL A 339 -46.05 1.61 34.92
C VAL A 339 -46.87 1.16 36.11
N TYR A 340 -47.73 2.04 36.62
CA TYR A 340 -48.65 1.71 37.70
C TYR A 340 -50.05 1.42 37.16
N VAL A 341 -50.61 0.27 37.54
CA VAL A 341 -51.97 -0.15 37.17
C VAL A 341 -52.85 -0.09 38.41
N THR A 342 -53.99 0.59 38.30
CA THR A 342 -55.01 0.69 39.36
C THR A 342 -56.32 0.04 38.91
N VAL A 343 -56.84 -0.90 39.69
CA VAL A 343 -58.16 -1.52 39.45
C VAL A 343 -59.16 -1.04 40.51
N GLN A 344 -60.17 -0.28 40.09
CA GLN A 344 -61.24 0.26 40.93
C GLN A 344 -62.41 -0.73 41.04
N CYS A 345 -63.12 -0.72 42.18
CA CYS A 345 -64.32 -1.54 42.37
C CYS A 345 -65.44 -1.11 41.40
N LYS A 346 -66.33 -2.04 41.05
CA LYS A 346 -67.61 -1.66 40.42
C LYS A 346 -68.38 -0.74 41.36
N SER A 347 -68.71 0.46 40.91
CA SER A 347 -69.68 1.31 41.59
C SER A 347 -71.03 0.60 41.56
N THR A 348 -71.45 0.06 42.71
CA THR A 348 -72.85 -0.25 42.93
C THR A 348 -73.55 1.07 43.19
N SER A 349 -74.31 1.57 42.22
CA SER A 349 -75.33 2.58 42.50
C SER A 349 -76.24 2.01 43.58
N ILE A 350 -76.08 2.50 44.81
CA ILE A 350 -77.11 2.37 45.82
C ILE A 350 -78.22 3.29 45.33
N ASN A 351 -79.16 2.72 44.57
CA ASN A 351 -80.45 3.38 44.35
C ASN A 351 -81.13 3.44 45.73
N ALA A 352 -81.05 4.63 46.33
CA ALA A 352 -81.69 4.98 47.59
C ALA A 352 -83.21 5.02 47.46
#